data_AF-A0A2D9JE40-F1
#
_entry.id   AF-A0A2D9JE40-F1
#
_cell.length_a   1.000
_cell.length_b   1.000
_cell.length_c   1.000
_cell.angle_alpha   90.00
_cell.angle_beta   90.00
_cell.angle_gamma   90.00
#
_symmetry.space_group_name_H-M   'P 1'
#
loop_
_entity.id
_entity.type
_entity.pdbx_description
1 polymer ?
#
loop_
_entity_poly.entity_id
_entity_poly.type
_entity_poly.pdbx_seq_one_letter_code
_entity_poly.pdbx_strand_id
1 'polypeptide(L)' 'MSNVAHSDWDFHVAADAIAGGDGSESRPFRSLTEARDAIRQRRIDRPSESARVLVGNGRY' A
#
# COMPACT_ATOMS: atom_id res chain seq x y z
N MET A 1 2.63 -16.28 18.10
CA MET A 1 1.42 -16.30 17.24
C MET A 1 1.37 -14.97 16.51
N SER A 2 1.76 -14.94 15.23
CA SER A 2 1.72 -13.71 14.44
C SER A 2 0.27 -13.44 14.05
N ASN A 3 -0.33 -12.38 14.59
CA ASN A 3 -1.64 -11.89 14.19
C ASN A 3 -1.51 -11.28 12.79
N VAL A 4 -1.38 -12.11 11.75
CA VAL A 4 -1.37 -11.65 10.37
C VAL A 4 -2.81 -11.30 10.04
N ALA A 5 -3.12 -10.01 10.06
CA ALA A 5 -4.38 -9.51 9.53
C ALA A 5 -4.54 -10.07 8.11
N HIS A 6 -5.63 -10.80 7.85
CA HIS A 6 -5.96 -11.21 6.49
C HIS A 6 -6.16 -9.94 5.67
N SER A 7 -5.56 -9.87 4.48
CA SER A 7 -5.62 -8.70 3.63
C SER A 7 -5.80 -9.14 2.19
N ASP A 8 -6.78 -8.54 1.54
CA ASP A 8 -7.15 -8.81 0.16
C ASP A 8 -6.19 -8.09 -0.81
N TRP A 9 -5.59 -6.97 -0.38
CA TRP A 9 -4.59 -6.23 -1.13
C TRP A 9 -3.35 -5.94 -0.30
N ASP A 10 -2.19 -6.25 -0.87
CA ASP A 10 -0.90 -5.82 -0.35
C ASP A 10 -0.36 -4.64 -1.18
N PHE A 11 -0.03 -3.55 -0.50
CA PHE A 11 0.62 -2.38 -1.08
C PHE A 11 1.98 -2.12 -0.43
N HIS A 12 3.02 -1.96 -1.23
CA HIS A 12 4.38 -1.66 -0.78
C HIS A 12 4.65 -0.16 -0.88
N VAL A 13 5.30 0.41 0.15
CA VAL A 13 5.67 1.82 0.22
C VAL A 13 7.16 1.91 0.60
N ALA A 14 7.99 2.53 -0.23
CA ALA A 14 9.43 2.69 0.02
C ALA A 14 9.86 4.15 -0.15
N ALA A 15 10.61 4.71 0.81
CA ALA A 15 10.96 6.13 0.82
C ALA A 15 11.85 6.51 -0.38
N ASP A 16 12.66 5.56 -0.83
CA ASP A 16 13.56 5.69 -1.98
C ASP A 16 12.89 5.32 -3.31
N ALA A 17 11.60 4.99 -3.31
CA ALA A 17 10.86 4.67 -4.52
C ALA A 17 10.64 5.90 -5.40
N ILE A 18 10.49 5.66 -6.69
CA ILE A 18 10.10 6.68 -7.65
C ILE A 18 8.61 6.99 -7.44
N ALA A 19 8.25 8.28 -7.43
CA ALA A 19 6.85 8.71 -7.35
C ALA A 19 6.02 8.14 -8.51
N GLY A 20 4.76 7.80 -8.25
CA GLY A 20 3.91 7.14 -9.23
C GLY A 20 4.19 5.64 -9.41
N GLY A 21 4.72 4.97 -8.38
CA GLY A 21 4.62 3.51 -8.27
C GLY A 21 3.16 3.05 -8.26
N ASP A 22 2.92 1.76 -8.51
CA ASP A 22 1.57 1.17 -8.47
C ASP A 22 1.29 0.45 -7.13
N GLY A 23 2.26 0.46 -6.22
CA GLY A 23 2.19 -0.18 -4.92
C GLY A 23 2.50 -1.68 -4.95
N SER A 24 2.93 -2.23 -6.08
CA SER A 24 3.48 -3.58 -6.15
C SER A 24 4.89 -3.62 -5.53
N GLU A 25 5.38 -4.83 -5.23
CA GLU A 25 6.74 -5.01 -4.71
C GLU A 25 7.82 -4.48 -5.67
N SER A 26 7.62 -4.59 -6.98
CA SER A 26 8.56 -4.11 -8.00
C SER A 26 8.48 -2.60 -8.25
N ARG A 27 7.32 -1.99 -7.97
CA ARG A 27 7.07 -0.55 -8.13
C ARG A 27 6.31 0.00 -6.91
N PRO A 28 6.96 0.03 -5.73
CA PRO A 28 6.33 0.51 -4.51
C PRO A 28 5.95 1.99 -4.63
N PHE A 29 4.94 2.40 -3.87
CA PHE A 29 4.61 3.81 -3.71
C PHE A 29 5.76 4.53 -2.99
N ARG A 30 5.97 5.81 -3.31
CA ARG A 30 6.95 6.65 -2.63
C ARG A 30 6.42 7.16 -1.28
N SER A 31 5.11 7.35 -1.17
CA SER A 31 4.49 7.98 0.01
C SER A 31 3.24 7.26 0.51
N LEU A 32 2.90 7.48 1.78
CA LEU A 32 1.64 7.02 2.37
C LEU A 32 0.42 7.69 1.75
N THR A 33 0.58 8.88 1.17
CA THR A 33 -0.50 9.58 0.46
C THR A 33 -0.91 8.82 -0.79
N GLU A 34 0.07 8.38 -1.60
CA GLU A 34 -0.20 7.57 -2.80
C GLU A 34 -0.88 6.24 -2.42
N ALA A 35 -0.38 5.56 -1.38
CA ALA A 35 -0.99 4.33 -0.89
C ALA A 35 -2.45 4.53 -0.43
N ARG A 36 -2.71 5.62 0.30
CA ARG A 36 -4.06 5.99 0.73
C ARG A 36 -4.99 6.27 -0.45
N ASP A 37 -4.51 6.97 -1.47
CA ASP A 37 -5.32 7.31 -2.64
C ASP A 37 -5.66 6.07 -3.47
N ALA A 38 -4.71 5.14 -3.63
CA ALA A 38 -4.94 3.84 -4.25
C ALA A 38 -5.99 3.01 -3.48
N ILE A 39 -5.91 2.98 -2.14
CA ILE A 39 -6.91 2.32 -1.29
C ILE A 39 -8.28 2.97 -1.47
N ARG A 40 -8.35 4.30 -1.51
CA ARG A 40 -9.62 5.04 -1.70
C ARG A 40 -10.26 4.71 -3.04
N GLN A 41 -9.47 4.65 -4.12
CA GLN A 41 -9.98 4.26 -5.43
C GLN A 41 -10.52 2.83 -5.42
N ARG A 42 -9.77 1.86 -4.88
CA ARG A 42 -10.24 0.46 -4.82
C ARG A 42 -11.47 0.27 -3.94
N ARG A 43 -11.60 1.05 -2.86
CA ARG A 43 -12.78 1.02 -1.98
C ARG A 43 -14.08 1.45 -2.67
N ILE A 44 -14.03 2.16 -3.79
CA ILE A 44 -15.22 2.49 -4.57
C ILE A 44 -15.87 1.22 -5.11
N ASP A 45 -15.06 0.31 -5.67
CA ASP A 45 -15.54 -0.93 -6.27
C ASP A 45 -15.65 -2.07 -5.25
N ARG A 46 -14.81 -2.06 -4.22
CA ARG A 46 -14.63 -3.16 -3.25
C ARG A 46 -14.59 -2.62 -1.81
N PRO A 47 -15.71 -2.13 -1.27
CA PRO A 47 -15.75 -1.43 0.01
C PRO A 47 -15.47 -2.32 1.23
N SER A 48 -15.68 -3.63 1.11
CA SER A 48 -15.53 -4.62 2.19
C SER A 48 -14.16 -5.29 2.23
N GLU A 49 -13.33 -5.09 1.22
CA GLU A 49 -11.99 -5.68 1.15
C GLU A 49 -10.99 -4.90 2.03
N SER A 50 -10.05 -5.65 2.59
CA SER A 50 -9.05 -5.19 3.54
C SER A 50 -7.71 -4.97 2.84
N ALA A 51 -7.08 -3.83 3.13
CA ALA A 51 -5.81 -3.45 2.53
C ALA A 51 -4.69 -3.48 3.57
N ARG A 52 -3.58 -4.14 3.25
CA ARG A 52 -2.34 -4.09 4.00
C ARG A 52 -1.36 -3.16 3.32
N VAL A 53 -0.73 -2.30 4.11
CA VAL A 53 0.32 -1.41 3.66
C VAL A 53 1.64 -1.83 4.31
N LEU A 54 2.59 -2.27 3.50
CA LEU A 54 3.94 -2.67 3.87
C LEU A 54 4.85 -1.47 3.67
N VAL A 55 5.21 -0.82 4.79
CA VAL A 55 6.08 0.37 4.77
C VAL A 55 7.52 -0.08 4.98
N GLY A 56 8.38 0.19 4.01
CA GLY A 56 9.81 -0.03 4.08
C GLY A 56 10.49 0.90 5.08
N ASN A 57 11.78 0.66 5.31
CA ASN A 57 12.58 1.55 6.15
C ASN A 57 12.83 2.88 5.43
N GLY A 58 12.71 3.99 6.15
CA GLY A 58 12.95 5.31 5.60
C GLY A 58 12.17 6.41 6.32
N ARG A 59 12.29 7.64 5.83
CA ARG A 59 11.53 8.80 6.31
C ARG A 59 10.48 9.17 5.28
N TYR A 60 9.24 9.35 5.73
CA TYR A 60 8.05 9.55 4.91
C TYR A 60 7.28 10.80 5.35
#